data_AF-A0A5S9N4Y0-F1
#
_entry.id   AF-A0A5S9N4Y0-F1
#
_cell.length_a   1.000
_cell.length_b   1.000
_cell.length_c   1.000
_cell.angle_alpha   90.00
_cell.angle_beta   90.00
_cell.angle_gamma   90.00
#
_symmetry.space_group_name_H-M   'P 1'
#
loop_
_entity.id
_entity.type
_entity.pdbx_description
1 polymer ?
#
loop_
_entity_poly.entity_id
_entity_poly.type
_entity_poly.pdbx_seq_one_letter_code
_entity_poly.pdbx_strand_id
1 'polypeptide(L)'
;MDAENTQRNLRGDGTGGEFRPRISPSVSSELLDLDPLLNAKWQNTVSAAFKALSGEERKYAYRRYLAPKGIRIDAENKRLTFLGRPTIVDIKNKLDSPKLLAIAAKLEAALSALGELRDAGPYIDLLEASVSLISGEATEEDLLSIRLRRALRQAFLDALVMLTRSAPMLVPATHRGLTPGAVRDFVIEVFLKHQMLGYRFRVSPAESLVNHENAFISKKISQEACARQCEVVATERYLYLVGPVKDFSLNPYSARRFLHEDAVLNGSSVFFNGMAIPYSSLGDEAITQHLTWTLGRIVTIERQVNAGLAALMASANKVRVDTLLPLLGGEISADGTGVGVVVASRVRAFEELLTSNVLAKLPQALAVFAKTNDDHDYLFFNLRAYFLQLVGDVREFGARFAMACDDAVEELELKLLSYLRLLEKRRDVVFSLRLREDPSVLAGARLPLLEFKRLIKEYEPQARRLMLKKAKVQKTLLMPVSKWREAVDGALGRADRHRVDLERLERDLALKKKQCLVGLIRICKRYPELTVYLEREELVAVNEALRRYALPVGSDGISQLPIVISLWEDQLAFDFDAIAKRIGVTVES
;
A
#
# COMPACT_ATOMS: atom_id res chain seq x y z
N MET A 1 5.72 -4.02 36.51
CA MET A 1 5.12 -2.73 36.88
C MET A 1 5.72 -1.57 36.07
N ASP A 2 6.16 -1.80 34.82
CA ASP A 2 6.73 -0.75 33.96
C ASP A 2 6.28 -0.95 32.50
N ALA A 3 4.99 -0.75 32.25
CA ALA A 3 4.42 -0.71 30.90
C ALA A 3 3.47 0.49 30.69
N GLU A 4 3.10 1.23 31.74
CA GLU A 4 2.18 2.37 31.66
C GLU A 4 2.87 3.74 31.45
N ASN A 5 4.21 3.82 31.58
CA ASN A 5 4.91 5.11 31.53
C ASN A 5 5.35 5.56 30.12
N THR A 6 5.19 4.72 29.09
CA THR A 6 5.62 5.05 27.72
C THR A 6 4.50 5.66 26.86
N GLN A 7 3.24 5.64 27.33
CA GLN A 7 2.09 6.20 26.58
C GLN A 7 1.64 7.60 27.04
N ARG A 8 2.20 8.15 28.12
CA ARG A 8 1.82 9.49 28.64
C ARG A 8 2.62 10.68 28.08
N ASN A 9 3.71 10.45 27.36
CA ASN A 9 4.53 11.53 26.78
C ASN A 9 4.11 11.98 25.36
N LEU A 10 2.91 11.60 24.88
CA LEU A 10 2.38 12.02 23.57
C LEU A 10 1.29 13.11 23.66
N ARG A 11 1.09 13.72 24.84
CA ARG A 11 0.32 14.96 24.99
C ARG A 11 1.26 16.08 25.37
N GLY A 12 1.88 16.69 24.36
CA GLY A 12 2.64 17.91 24.52
C GLY A 12 1.68 19.09 24.68
N ASP A 13 1.74 19.72 25.85
CA ASP A 13 1.31 21.10 26.05
C ASP A 13 1.94 22.02 25.01
N GLY A 14 1.19 23.03 24.61
CA GLY A 14 1.62 24.06 23.69
C GLY A 14 2.79 24.88 24.24
N THR A 15 3.51 25.49 23.30
CA THR A 15 4.63 26.45 23.45
C THR A 15 6.04 25.82 23.50
N GLY A 16 6.62 25.67 22.31
CA GLY A 16 8.02 25.27 22.12
C GLY A 16 8.26 24.88 20.67
N GLY A 17 8.51 25.86 19.79
CA GLY A 17 8.87 25.59 18.41
C GLY A 17 10.23 24.90 18.34
N GLU A 18 10.25 23.57 18.32
CA GLU A 18 11.46 22.81 18.02
C GLU A 18 11.93 23.18 16.60
N PHE A 19 13.16 23.65 16.51
CA PHE A 19 13.89 23.80 15.26
C PHE A 19 14.15 22.41 14.67
N ARG A 20 13.67 22.15 13.45
CA ARG A 20 13.72 20.81 12.84
C ARG A 20 14.34 20.91 11.45
N PRO A 21 15.51 20.31 11.22
CA PRO A 21 16.30 20.59 10.02
C PRO A 21 15.69 19.94 8.77
N ARG A 22 15.74 20.67 7.64
CA ARG A 22 15.15 20.27 6.36
C ARG A 22 16.14 19.43 5.54
N ILE A 23 15.90 18.13 5.44
CA ILE A 23 16.65 17.26 4.52
C ILE A 23 16.14 17.43 3.08
N SER A 24 17.04 17.35 2.10
CA SER A 24 16.69 17.33 0.66
C SER A 24 15.66 16.23 0.32
N PRO A 25 14.65 16.51 -0.53
CA PRO A 25 13.69 15.50 -1.00
C PRO A 25 14.36 14.28 -1.66
N SER A 26 15.43 14.48 -2.43
CA SER A 26 16.17 13.39 -3.08
C SER A 26 16.77 12.41 -2.07
N VAL A 27 17.44 12.94 -1.04
CA VAL A 27 18.03 12.14 0.05
C VAL A 27 16.94 11.44 0.87
N SER A 28 15.81 12.11 1.10
CA SER A 28 14.68 11.53 1.84
C SER A 28 14.07 10.35 1.09
N SER A 29 13.92 10.46 -0.22
CA SER A 29 13.39 9.41 -1.09
C SER A 29 14.32 8.19 -1.12
N GLU A 30 15.62 8.40 -1.31
CA GLU A 30 16.62 7.33 -1.29
C GLU A 30 16.62 6.56 0.05
N LEU A 31 16.59 7.28 1.17
CA LEU A 31 16.58 6.66 2.49
C LEU A 31 15.24 5.98 2.82
N LEU A 32 14.13 6.44 2.25
CA LEU A 32 12.81 5.84 2.43
C LEU A 32 12.70 4.49 1.73
N ASP A 33 13.26 4.36 0.53
CA ASP A 33 13.18 3.13 -0.28
C ASP A 33 14.29 2.11 0.05
N LEU A 34 15.30 2.52 0.83
CA LEU A 34 16.42 1.67 1.25
C LEU A 34 15.96 0.47 2.10
N ASP A 35 16.35 -0.75 1.76
CA ASP A 35 16.21 -1.93 2.63
C ASP A 35 17.55 -2.68 2.68
N PRO A 36 18.15 -2.88 3.88
CA PRO A 36 19.44 -3.57 4.01
C PRO A 36 19.50 -4.97 3.38
N LEU A 37 18.37 -5.67 3.31
CA LEU A 37 18.29 -7.00 2.72
C LEU A 37 18.11 -6.95 1.21
N LEU A 38 17.54 -5.88 0.64
CA LEU A 38 17.28 -5.80 -0.79
C LEU A 38 18.33 -4.96 -1.54
N ASN A 39 19.03 -4.07 -0.84
CA ASN A 39 20.06 -3.22 -1.41
C ASN A 39 21.44 -3.72 -0.99
N ALA A 40 22.19 -4.32 -1.92
CA ALA A 40 23.49 -4.94 -1.64
C ALA A 40 24.51 -3.95 -1.04
N LYS A 41 24.50 -2.68 -1.47
CA LYS A 41 25.41 -1.64 -0.95
C LYS A 41 24.69 -0.57 -0.14
N TRP A 42 23.67 -0.95 0.64
CA TRP A 42 22.89 0.00 1.43
C TRP A 42 23.76 0.91 2.32
N GLN A 43 24.89 0.41 2.86
CA GLN A 43 25.82 1.22 3.64
C GLN A 43 26.44 2.36 2.83
N ASN A 44 26.70 2.14 1.53
CA ASN A 44 27.23 3.17 0.64
C ASN A 44 26.17 4.23 0.35
N THR A 45 24.92 3.83 0.11
CA THR A 45 23.79 4.74 -0.07
C THR A 45 23.61 5.62 1.17
N VAL A 46 23.62 5.03 2.36
CA VAL A 46 23.52 5.80 3.61
C VAL A 46 24.72 6.72 3.80
N SER A 47 25.93 6.25 3.49
CA SER A 47 27.15 7.07 3.59
C SER A 47 27.10 8.28 2.64
N ALA A 48 26.68 8.08 1.38
CA ALA A 48 26.51 9.15 0.40
C ALA A 48 25.44 10.15 0.86
N ALA A 49 24.28 9.66 1.29
CA ALA A 49 23.22 10.47 1.87
C ALA A 49 23.76 11.30 3.05
N PHE A 50 24.45 10.67 4.00
CA PHE A 50 24.93 11.35 5.21
C PHE A 50 26.01 12.40 4.92
N LYS A 51 26.83 12.22 3.88
CA LYS A 51 27.79 13.24 3.44
C LYS A 51 27.10 14.54 3.01
N ALA A 52 25.91 14.45 2.43
CA ALA A 52 25.11 15.60 2.03
C ALA A 52 24.35 16.28 3.19
N LEU A 53 24.42 15.73 4.41
CA LEU A 53 23.66 16.19 5.57
C LEU A 53 24.57 16.77 6.66
N SER A 54 24.08 17.79 7.35
CA SER A 54 24.63 18.35 8.58
C SER A 54 24.45 17.41 9.79
N GLY A 55 25.06 17.75 10.93
CA GLY A 55 25.02 16.91 12.14
C GLY A 55 23.60 16.64 12.67
N GLU A 56 22.74 17.66 12.71
CA GLU A 56 21.35 17.52 13.17
C GLU A 56 20.48 16.79 12.14
N GLU A 57 20.72 17.01 10.85
CA GLU A 57 20.05 16.27 9.78
C GLU A 57 20.39 14.79 9.79
N ARG A 58 21.64 14.42 10.08
CA ARG A 58 22.04 13.01 10.22
C ARG A 58 21.33 12.32 11.38
N LYS A 59 21.24 12.99 12.54
CA LYS A 59 20.50 12.46 13.71
C LYS A 59 19.02 12.26 13.35
N TYR A 60 18.44 13.23 12.65
CA TYR A 60 17.07 13.16 12.18
C TYR A 60 16.87 12.00 11.18
N ALA A 61 17.70 11.91 10.14
CA ALA A 61 17.66 10.86 9.12
C ALA A 61 17.78 9.46 9.74
N TYR A 62 18.70 9.30 10.70
CA TYR A 62 18.90 8.04 11.41
C TYR A 62 17.64 7.60 12.15
N ARG A 63 17.06 8.49 12.99
CA ARG A 63 15.87 8.15 13.79
C ARG A 63 14.65 7.88 12.92
N ARG A 64 14.46 8.62 11.84
CA ARG A 64 13.27 8.53 10.99
C ARG A 64 13.31 7.39 9.98
N TYR A 65 14.44 7.18 9.29
CA TYR A 65 14.51 6.27 8.15
C TYR A 65 15.30 4.99 8.45
N LEU A 66 16.38 5.07 9.23
CA LEU A 66 17.30 3.94 9.41
C LEU A 66 16.93 3.05 10.59
N ALA A 67 16.73 3.64 11.77
CA ALA A 67 16.43 2.88 12.99
C ALA A 67 15.16 2.01 12.88
N PRO A 68 14.05 2.47 12.27
CA PRO A 68 12.87 1.63 12.06
C PRO A 68 13.12 0.41 11.17
N LYS A 69 14.17 0.45 10.34
CA LYS A 69 14.58 -0.65 9.44
C LYS A 69 15.57 -1.62 10.09
N GLY A 70 15.83 -1.48 11.40
CA GLY A 70 16.77 -2.33 12.12
C GLY A 70 18.24 -1.99 11.88
N ILE A 71 18.54 -0.84 11.28
CA ILE A 71 19.90 -0.33 11.11
C ILE A 71 20.30 0.39 12.40
N ARG A 72 21.43 -0.01 12.99
CA ARG A 72 21.99 0.60 14.20
C ARG A 72 23.41 1.09 13.98
N ILE A 73 23.83 2.04 14.81
CA ILE A 73 25.23 2.45 14.90
C ILE A 73 25.93 1.47 15.83
N ASP A 74 26.89 0.73 15.30
CA ASP A 74 27.89 0.02 16.08
C ASP A 74 28.89 1.06 16.63
N ALA A 75 28.81 1.30 17.94
CA ALA A 75 29.62 2.29 18.62
C ALA A 75 31.11 1.91 18.69
N GLU A 76 31.42 0.61 18.67
CA GLU A 76 32.80 0.10 18.73
C GLU A 76 33.49 0.27 17.39
N ASN A 77 32.82 -0.15 16.31
CA ASN A 77 33.40 -0.10 14.96
C ASN A 77 33.10 1.20 14.21
N LYS A 78 32.33 2.12 14.80
CA LYS A 78 31.83 3.37 14.17
C LYS A 78 31.19 3.13 12.80
N ARG A 79 30.46 2.02 12.66
CA ARG A 79 29.83 1.58 11.40
C ARG A 79 28.34 1.37 11.60
N LEU A 80 27.58 1.47 10.52
CA LEU A 80 26.18 1.09 10.54
C LEU A 80 26.08 -0.42 10.32
N THR A 81 25.39 -1.10 11.23
CA THR A 81 25.12 -2.54 11.18
C THR A 81 23.62 -2.78 11.11
N PHE A 82 23.23 -3.86 10.45
CA PHE A 82 21.84 -4.30 10.39
C PHE A 82 21.69 -5.47 11.36
N LEU A 83 20.85 -5.32 12.39
CA LEU A 83 20.67 -6.32 13.45
C LEU A 83 19.86 -7.56 13.02
N GLY A 84 19.48 -7.65 11.74
CA GLY A 84 18.58 -8.69 11.26
C GLY A 84 17.11 -8.40 11.60
N ARG A 85 16.23 -9.23 11.05
CA ARG A 85 14.79 -9.25 11.32
C ARG A 85 14.43 -10.60 11.97
N PRO A 86 13.26 -10.70 12.64
CA PRO A 86 12.80 -11.97 13.19
C PRO A 86 12.79 -13.06 12.13
N THR A 87 13.32 -14.23 12.48
CA THR A 87 13.35 -15.42 11.63
C THR A 87 12.01 -16.16 11.64
N ILE A 88 11.84 -17.13 10.74
CA ILE A 88 10.66 -18.01 10.74
C ILE A 88 10.51 -18.72 12.11
N VAL A 89 11.63 -19.15 12.70
CA VAL A 89 11.64 -19.81 14.02
C VAL A 89 11.13 -18.86 15.11
N ASP A 90 11.58 -17.60 15.10
CA ASP A 90 11.15 -16.58 16.07
C ASP A 90 9.65 -16.30 15.98
N ILE A 91 9.09 -16.31 14.77
CA ILE A 91 7.65 -16.11 14.56
C ILE A 91 6.88 -17.37 14.93
N LYS A 92 7.36 -18.56 14.53
CA LYS A 92 6.73 -19.85 14.80
C LYS A 92 6.49 -20.09 16.30
N ASN A 93 7.42 -19.66 17.15
CA ASN A 93 7.30 -19.72 18.61
C ASN A 93 6.18 -18.84 19.19
N LYS A 94 5.59 -17.94 18.38
CA LYS A 94 4.48 -17.05 18.74
C LYS A 94 3.16 -17.43 18.07
N LEU A 95 3.15 -18.51 17.28
CA LEU A 95 1.95 -18.95 16.56
C LEU A 95 1.13 -19.91 17.41
N ASP A 96 -0.14 -19.56 17.63
CA ASP A 96 -1.10 -20.44 18.29
C ASP A 96 -2.02 -21.17 17.28
N SER A 97 -2.06 -20.71 16.02
CA SER A 97 -2.93 -21.26 14.99
C SER A 97 -2.33 -22.52 14.35
N PRO A 98 -3.02 -23.69 14.39
CA PRO A 98 -2.55 -24.91 13.73
C PRO A 98 -2.32 -24.74 12.23
N LYS A 99 -3.15 -23.92 11.58
CA LYS A 99 -3.01 -23.62 10.14
C LYS A 99 -1.72 -22.85 9.86
N LEU A 100 -1.43 -21.80 10.65
CA LEU A 100 -0.21 -21.01 10.48
C LEU A 100 1.05 -21.82 10.83
N LEU A 101 0.97 -22.70 11.84
CA LEU A 101 2.06 -23.63 12.16
C LEU A 101 2.35 -24.60 11.00
N ALA A 102 1.31 -25.14 10.36
CA ALA A 102 1.45 -26.00 9.18
C ALA A 102 2.06 -25.24 7.98
N ILE A 103 1.65 -23.99 7.77
CA ILE A 103 2.27 -23.13 6.75
C ILE A 103 3.74 -22.89 7.07
N ALA A 104 4.08 -22.50 8.31
CA ALA A 104 5.47 -22.27 8.72
C ALA A 104 6.35 -23.50 8.47
N ALA A 105 5.88 -24.71 8.82
CA ALA A 105 6.61 -25.95 8.55
C ALA A 105 6.83 -26.22 7.05
N LYS A 106 5.82 -25.95 6.20
CA LYS A 106 5.96 -26.06 4.73
C LYS A 106 6.98 -25.07 4.17
N LEU A 107 7.04 -23.86 4.72
CA LEU A 107 8.00 -22.84 4.31
C LEU A 107 9.43 -23.21 4.71
N GLU A 108 9.63 -23.77 5.90
CA GLU A 108 10.93 -24.30 6.34
C GLU A 108 11.41 -25.45 5.43
N ALA A 109 10.50 -26.36 5.06
CA ALA A 109 10.80 -27.43 4.11
C ALA A 109 11.15 -26.88 2.72
N ALA A 110 10.43 -25.86 2.24
CA ALA A 110 10.73 -25.19 0.97
C ALA A 110 12.11 -24.52 0.98
N LEU A 111 12.49 -23.83 2.06
CA LEU A 111 13.83 -23.24 2.20
C LEU A 111 14.93 -24.30 2.16
N SER A 112 14.71 -25.44 2.82
CA SER A 112 15.68 -26.55 2.83
C SER A 112 15.86 -27.11 1.41
N ALA A 113 14.75 -27.40 0.71
CA ALA A 113 14.80 -27.91 -0.65
C ALA A 113 15.42 -26.90 -1.64
N LEU A 114 15.11 -25.60 -1.51
CA LEU A 114 15.75 -24.54 -2.32
C LEU A 114 17.27 -24.49 -2.12
N GLY A 115 17.76 -24.78 -0.92
CA GLY A 115 19.20 -24.80 -0.62
C GLY A 115 19.97 -25.91 -1.34
N GLU A 116 19.29 -26.96 -1.79
CA GLU A 116 19.89 -28.09 -2.51
C GLU A 116 19.89 -27.89 -4.04
N LEU A 117 19.01 -27.02 -4.55
CA LEU A 117 18.85 -26.77 -5.98
C LEU A 117 19.97 -25.90 -6.55
N ARG A 118 20.51 -26.33 -7.70
CA ARG A 118 21.56 -25.60 -8.42
C ARG A 118 21.05 -24.88 -9.67
N ASP A 119 20.10 -25.49 -10.36
CA ASP A 119 19.57 -24.99 -11.63
C ASP A 119 18.52 -23.91 -11.43
N ALA A 120 18.58 -22.86 -12.26
CA ALA A 120 17.73 -21.68 -12.12
C ALA A 120 16.23 -21.99 -12.28
N GLY A 121 15.85 -22.87 -13.22
CA GLY A 121 14.46 -23.22 -13.49
C GLY A 121 13.73 -23.82 -12.28
N PRO A 122 14.14 -25.02 -11.82
CA PRO A 122 13.53 -25.65 -10.63
C PRO A 122 13.59 -24.79 -9.38
N TYR A 123 14.69 -24.04 -9.19
CA TYR A 123 14.82 -23.12 -8.06
C TYR A 123 13.73 -22.04 -8.09
N ILE A 124 13.57 -21.38 -9.24
CA ILE A 124 12.55 -20.33 -9.42
C ILE A 124 11.13 -20.90 -9.30
N ASP A 125 10.88 -22.10 -9.82
CA ASP A 125 9.58 -22.75 -9.74
C ASP A 125 9.15 -23.00 -8.29
N LEU A 126 10.04 -23.56 -7.49
CA LEU A 126 9.78 -23.80 -6.06
C LEU A 126 9.69 -22.49 -5.27
N LEU A 127 10.52 -21.50 -5.61
CA LEU A 127 10.50 -20.18 -4.97
C LEU A 127 9.16 -19.48 -5.21
N GLU A 128 8.68 -19.38 -6.45
CA GLU A 128 7.39 -18.72 -6.73
C GLU A 128 6.20 -19.49 -6.14
N ALA A 129 6.24 -20.83 -6.18
CA ALA A 129 5.20 -21.66 -5.58
C ALA A 129 5.13 -21.48 -4.05
N SER A 130 6.28 -21.41 -3.38
CA SER A 130 6.35 -21.21 -1.92
C SER A 130 5.92 -19.80 -1.49
N VAL A 131 6.22 -18.76 -2.27
CA VAL A 131 5.69 -17.40 -2.04
C VAL A 131 4.16 -17.37 -2.21
N SER A 132 3.63 -18.10 -3.19
CA SER A 132 2.18 -18.21 -3.42
C SER A 132 1.47 -18.91 -2.27
N LEU A 133 2.10 -19.92 -1.63
CA LEU A 133 1.56 -20.64 -0.48
C LEU A 133 1.18 -19.71 0.68
N ILE A 134 2.07 -18.80 1.06
CA ILE A 134 1.81 -17.86 2.17
C ILE A 134 0.91 -16.68 1.77
N SER A 135 0.78 -16.44 0.47
CA SER A 135 -0.14 -15.45 -0.10
C SER A 135 -1.58 -15.99 -0.24
N GLY A 136 -1.78 -17.31 -0.22
CA GLY A 136 -3.07 -17.99 -0.41
C GLY A 136 -3.94 -18.14 0.86
N GLU A 137 -5.26 -18.21 0.66
CA GLU A 137 -6.35 -18.39 1.64
C GLU A 137 -6.27 -17.59 2.96
N ALA A 138 -6.81 -16.37 2.95
CA ALA A 138 -7.05 -15.57 4.15
C ALA A 138 -8.35 -16.01 4.86
N THR A 139 -8.25 -17.03 5.73
CA THR A 139 -9.33 -17.39 6.67
C THR A 139 -9.21 -16.72 8.03
N GLU A 140 -8.17 -15.91 8.23
CA GLU A 140 -7.90 -15.20 9.48
C GLU A 140 -8.78 -13.95 9.61
N GLU A 141 -9.49 -13.85 10.72
CA GLU A 141 -10.42 -12.75 10.98
C GLU A 141 -9.94 -11.80 12.08
N ASP A 142 -9.14 -12.29 13.03
CA ASP A 142 -8.59 -11.50 14.11
C ASP A 142 -7.29 -10.81 13.69
N LEU A 143 -7.06 -9.60 14.21
CA LEU A 143 -5.92 -8.76 13.84
C LEU A 143 -4.59 -9.37 14.26
N LEU A 144 -4.54 -10.14 15.36
CA LEU A 144 -3.33 -10.80 15.84
C LEU A 144 -2.86 -11.86 14.84
N SER A 145 -3.76 -12.73 14.38
CA SER A 145 -3.46 -13.73 13.36
C SER A 145 -2.97 -13.09 12.06
N ILE A 146 -3.66 -12.03 11.59
CA ILE A 146 -3.24 -11.28 10.39
C ILE A 146 -1.82 -10.71 10.58
N ARG A 147 -1.51 -10.15 11.76
CA ARG A 147 -0.17 -9.62 12.07
C ARG A 147 0.88 -10.73 12.07
N LEU A 148 0.61 -11.86 12.72
CA LEU A 148 1.53 -12.99 12.81
C LEU A 148 1.78 -13.63 11.44
N ARG A 149 0.75 -13.77 10.60
CA ARG A 149 0.88 -14.24 9.22
C ARG A 149 1.77 -13.31 8.40
N ARG A 150 1.56 -11.99 8.48
CA ARG A 150 2.41 -11.02 7.78
C ARG A 150 3.85 -11.06 8.27
N ALA A 151 4.06 -11.24 9.58
CA ALA A 151 5.40 -11.40 10.14
C ALA A 151 6.07 -12.68 9.63
N LEU A 152 5.33 -13.79 9.53
CA LEU A 152 5.80 -15.04 8.94
C LEU A 152 6.16 -14.87 7.46
N ARG A 153 5.32 -14.17 6.69
CA ARG A 153 5.56 -13.85 5.28
C ARG A 153 6.84 -13.04 5.12
N GLN A 154 7.00 -11.98 5.92
CA GLN A 154 8.18 -11.14 5.88
C GLN A 154 9.45 -11.94 6.22
N ALA A 155 9.42 -12.73 7.29
CA ALA A 155 10.54 -13.56 7.70
C ALA A 155 10.94 -14.58 6.62
N PHE A 156 9.94 -15.15 5.92
CA PHE A 156 10.17 -16.06 4.81
C PHE A 156 10.78 -15.37 3.59
N LEU A 157 10.26 -14.20 3.18
CA LEU A 157 10.83 -13.42 2.09
C LEU A 157 12.26 -12.97 2.39
N ASP A 158 12.54 -12.54 3.63
CA ASP A 158 13.88 -12.18 4.08
C ASP A 158 14.85 -13.38 3.96
N ALA A 159 14.41 -14.58 4.36
CA ALA A 159 15.20 -15.81 4.24
C ALA A 159 15.45 -16.19 2.76
N LEU A 160 14.44 -16.05 1.89
CA LEU A 160 14.59 -16.28 0.45
C LEU A 160 15.61 -15.34 -0.18
N VAL A 161 15.62 -14.06 0.20
CA VAL A 161 16.62 -13.10 -0.29
C VAL A 161 18.03 -13.56 0.09
N MET A 162 18.23 -13.96 1.35
CA MET A 162 19.54 -14.42 1.82
C MET A 162 19.99 -15.71 1.12
N LEU A 163 19.09 -16.67 0.96
CA LEU A 163 19.37 -17.94 0.28
C LEU A 163 19.73 -17.71 -1.20
N THR A 164 18.94 -16.86 -1.88
CA THR A 164 19.08 -16.54 -3.30
C THR A 164 20.40 -15.84 -3.59
N ARG A 165 20.91 -14.98 -2.69
CA ARG A 165 22.20 -14.31 -2.85
C ARG A 165 23.37 -15.28 -3.04
N SER A 166 23.34 -16.40 -2.33
CA SER A 166 24.34 -17.47 -2.39
C SER A 166 24.02 -18.59 -3.39
N ALA A 167 22.82 -18.61 -3.96
CA ALA A 167 22.38 -19.68 -4.84
C ALA A 167 23.21 -19.72 -6.14
N PRO A 168 23.67 -20.90 -6.60
CA PRO A 168 24.42 -21.02 -7.85
C PRO A 168 23.65 -20.45 -9.05
N MET A 169 22.36 -20.83 -9.18
CA MET A 169 21.47 -20.44 -10.28
C MET A 169 22.08 -20.71 -11.66
N LEU A 170 22.42 -21.97 -11.93
CA LEU A 170 22.90 -22.37 -13.25
C LEU A 170 21.81 -22.10 -14.28
N VAL A 171 22.11 -21.19 -15.20
CA VAL A 171 21.20 -20.78 -16.27
C VAL A 171 21.51 -21.61 -17.51
N PRO A 172 20.52 -22.24 -18.15
CA PRO A 172 20.73 -22.94 -19.41
C PRO A 172 21.27 -22.00 -20.49
N ALA A 173 21.93 -22.52 -21.52
CA ALA A 173 22.27 -21.72 -22.68
C ALA A 173 20.97 -21.29 -23.38
N THR A 174 20.73 -19.98 -23.46
CA THR A 174 19.53 -19.41 -24.09
C THR A 174 19.89 -18.34 -25.10
N HIS A 175 18.95 -17.96 -25.97
CA HIS A 175 19.21 -16.93 -26.98
C HIS A 175 19.50 -15.57 -26.37
N ARG A 176 18.94 -15.27 -25.18
CA ARG A 176 19.25 -14.02 -24.47
C ARG A 176 20.64 -13.97 -23.87
N GLY A 177 21.29 -15.11 -23.64
CA GLY A 177 22.58 -15.15 -22.95
C GLY A 177 22.48 -14.66 -21.50
N LEU A 178 21.41 -15.02 -20.79
CA LEU A 178 21.23 -14.64 -19.39
C LEU A 178 22.33 -15.27 -18.53
N THR A 179 22.99 -14.45 -17.72
CA THR A 179 24.01 -14.92 -16.77
C THR A 179 23.36 -15.28 -15.43
N PRO A 180 23.98 -16.17 -14.62
CA PRO A 180 23.54 -16.45 -13.26
C PRO A 180 23.39 -15.18 -12.40
N GLY A 181 24.30 -14.21 -12.56
CA GLY A 181 24.23 -12.93 -11.86
C GLY A 181 23.01 -12.09 -12.26
N ALA A 182 22.69 -12.04 -13.56
CA ALA A 182 21.53 -11.31 -14.06
C ALA A 182 20.20 -11.93 -13.58
N VAL A 183 20.12 -13.26 -13.53
CA VAL A 183 18.92 -13.96 -13.01
C VAL A 183 18.80 -13.77 -11.51
N ARG A 184 19.89 -13.90 -10.76
CA ARG A 184 19.90 -13.73 -9.30
C ARG A 184 19.45 -12.33 -8.87
N ASP A 185 19.98 -11.30 -9.51
CA ASP A 185 19.59 -9.92 -9.23
C ASP A 185 18.15 -9.65 -9.65
N PHE A 186 17.67 -10.26 -10.74
CA PHE A 186 16.26 -10.14 -11.11
C PHE A 186 15.36 -10.75 -10.02
N VAL A 187 15.70 -11.95 -9.54
CA VAL A 187 14.93 -12.61 -8.47
C VAL A 187 14.91 -11.75 -7.20
N ILE A 188 16.04 -11.14 -6.80
CA ILE A 188 16.12 -10.35 -5.57
C ILE A 188 15.52 -8.95 -5.75
N GLU A 189 16.04 -8.18 -6.70
CA GLU A 189 15.78 -6.74 -6.84
C GLU A 189 14.51 -6.43 -7.64
N VAL A 190 13.98 -7.40 -8.39
CA VAL A 190 12.71 -7.24 -9.13
C VAL A 190 11.63 -8.09 -8.48
N PHE A 191 11.73 -9.42 -8.52
CA PHE A 191 10.65 -10.31 -8.06
C PHE A 191 10.42 -10.23 -6.54
N LEU A 192 11.39 -10.60 -5.70
CA LEU A 192 11.23 -10.63 -4.24
C LEU A 192 10.99 -9.23 -3.68
N LYS A 193 11.69 -8.22 -4.20
CA LYS A 193 11.45 -6.81 -3.86
C LYS A 193 10.00 -6.39 -4.17
N HIS A 194 9.46 -6.78 -5.32
CA HIS A 194 8.04 -6.57 -5.62
C HIS A 194 7.12 -7.30 -4.62
N GLN A 195 7.42 -8.55 -4.26
CA GLN A 195 6.62 -9.32 -3.30
C GLN A 195 6.63 -8.75 -1.88
N MET A 196 7.72 -8.08 -1.48
CA MET A 196 7.88 -7.43 -0.18
C MET A 196 7.25 -6.04 -0.14
N LEU A 197 7.39 -5.28 -1.23
CA LEU A 197 6.97 -3.88 -1.28
C LEU A 197 5.52 -3.70 -1.76
N GLY A 198 4.97 -4.64 -2.55
CA GLY A 198 3.63 -4.52 -3.12
C GLY A 198 3.46 -3.20 -3.88
N TYR A 199 2.44 -2.40 -3.55
CA TYR A 199 2.24 -1.06 -4.13
C TYR A 199 3.33 -0.03 -3.78
N ARG A 200 4.33 -0.38 -2.97
CA ARG A 200 5.52 0.46 -2.76
C ARG A 200 6.64 0.14 -3.75
N PHE A 201 6.52 -0.92 -4.54
CA PHE A 201 7.49 -1.25 -5.56
C PHE A 201 7.44 -0.22 -6.68
N ARG A 202 8.50 0.59 -6.81
CA ARG A 202 8.60 1.64 -7.83
C ARG A 202 9.19 1.07 -9.11
N VAL A 203 8.51 1.33 -10.22
CA VAL A 203 9.01 1.11 -11.58
C VAL A 203 8.95 2.41 -12.35
N SER A 204 9.87 2.59 -13.29
CA SER A 204 9.90 3.77 -14.14
C SER A 204 9.24 3.48 -15.49
N PRO A 205 8.47 4.44 -16.04
CA PRO A 205 7.98 4.32 -17.41
C PRO A 205 9.16 4.41 -18.39
N ALA A 206 9.08 3.72 -19.53
CA ALA A 206 10.17 3.68 -20.53
C ALA A 206 10.52 5.07 -21.09
N GLU A 207 9.57 6.00 -21.10
CA GLU A 207 9.73 7.40 -21.53
C GLU A 207 10.75 8.15 -20.67
N SER A 208 10.92 7.76 -19.41
CA SER A 208 11.91 8.37 -18.51
C SER A 208 13.35 8.10 -18.96
N LEU A 209 13.59 7.05 -19.75
CA LEU A 209 14.92 6.66 -20.23
C LEU A 209 15.56 7.72 -21.14
N VAL A 210 14.78 8.61 -21.77
CA VAL A 210 15.30 9.68 -22.63
C VAL A 210 16.30 10.58 -21.88
N ASN A 211 16.15 10.69 -20.55
CA ASN A 211 17.03 11.51 -19.70
C ASN A 211 18.24 10.75 -19.15
N HIS A 212 18.47 9.50 -19.58
CA HIS A 212 19.57 8.68 -19.08
C HIS A 212 20.93 9.16 -19.63
N GLU A 213 21.97 9.13 -18.79
CA GLU A 213 23.31 9.64 -19.13
C GLU A 213 23.94 8.89 -20.32
N ASN A 214 23.76 7.56 -20.38
CA ASN A 214 24.26 6.73 -21.48
C ASN A 214 23.44 6.91 -22.77
N ALA A 215 24.11 7.29 -23.87
CA ALA A 215 23.50 7.58 -25.17
C ALA A 215 22.79 6.38 -25.84
N PHE A 216 23.30 5.15 -25.66
CA PHE A 216 22.63 3.96 -26.19
C PHE A 216 21.30 3.73 -25.48
N ILE A 217 21.26 3.95 -24.16
CA ILE A 217 20.02 3.86 -23.37
C ILE A 217 19.04 4.96 -23.77
N SER A 218 19.47 6.23 -23.74
CA SER A 218 18.56 7.36 -23.96
C SER A 218 18.02 7.45 -25.38
N LYS A 219 18.76 6.98 -26.38
CA LYS A 219 18.32 7.03 -27.78
C LYS A 219 17.67 5.73 -28.23
N LYS A 220 18.37 4.60 -28.12
CA LYS A 220 17.97 3.35 -28.76
C LYS A 220 17.11 2.47 -27.85
N ILE A 221 17.54 2.26 -26.60
CA ILE A 221 16.74 1.48 -25.64
C ILE A 221 15.41 2.18 -25.35
N SER A 222 15.43 3.50 -25.10
CA SER A 222 14.22 4.26 -24.81
C SER A 222 13.18 4.14 -25.92
N GLN A 223 13.56 4.35 -27.18
CA GLN A 223 12.63 4.26 -28.31
C GLN A 223 11.94 2.89 -28.40
N GLU A 224 12.71 1.81 -28.37
CA GLU A 224 12.17 0.46 -28.51
C GLU A 224 11.43 0.01 -27.25
N ALA A 225 11.88 0.39 -26.06
CA ALA A 225 11.19 0.09 -24.80
C ALA A 225 9.82 0.78 -24.73
N CYS A 226 9.73 2.04 -25.19
CA CYS A 226 8.46 2.75 -25.34
C CYS A 226 7.54 2.07 -26.34
N ALA A 227 8.05 1.71 -27.53
CA ALA A 227 7.27 1.02 -28.56
C ALA A 227 6.68 -0.31 -28.05
N ARG A 228 7.39 -0.99 -27.13
CA ARG A 228 6.98 -2.25 -26.53
C ARG A 228 6.29 -2.12 -25.18
N GLN A 229 6.08 -0.88 -24.71
CA GLN A 229 5.43 -0.57 -23.43
C GLN A 229 6.11 -1.29 -22.25
N CYS A 230 7.44 -1.32 -22.25
CA CYS A 230 8.19 -1.93 -21.16
C CYS A 230 8.13 -1.07 -19.90
N GLU A 231 8.06 -1.73 -18.75
CA GLU A 231 8.39 -1.11 -17.48
C GLU A 231 9.90 -1.25 -17.21
N VAL A 232 10.46 -0.26 -16.55
CA VAL A 232 11.90 -0.16 -16.31
C VAL A 232 12.19 -0.32 -14.82
N VAL A 233 13.10 -1.25 -14.50
CA VAL A 233 13.65 -1.40 -13.16
C VAL A 233 15.17 -1.23 -13.22
N ALA A 234 15.65 -0.10 -12.71
CA ALA A 234 17.07 0.18 -12.58
C ALA A 234 17.60 -0.42 -11.27
N THR A 235 18.70 -1.16 -11.36
CA THR A 235 19.43 -1.75 -10.22
C THR A 235 20.86 -1.23 -10.19
N GLU A 236 21.70 -1.70 -9.28
CA GLU A 236 23.11 -1.28 -9.27
C GLU A 236 23.90 -1.81 -10.47
N ARG A 237 23.55 -2.99 -11.01
CA ARG A 237 24.34 -3.69 -12.03
C ARG A 237 23.65 -3.78 -13.38
N TYR A 238 22.32 -3.76 -13.38
CA TYR A 238 21.50 -3.98 -14.56
C TYR A 238 20.39 -2.94 -14.68
N LEU A 239 20.06 -2.60 -15.92
CA LEU A 239 18.77 -2.01 -16.28
C LEU A 239 17.87 -3.14 -16.80
N TYR A 240 16.79 -3.44 -16.08
CA TYR A 240 15.82 -4.44 -16.51
C TYR A 240 14.67 -3.79 -17.27
N LEU A 241 14.36 -4.35 -18.44
CA LEU A 241 13.14 -4.06 -19.19
C LEU A 241 12.17 -5.22 -18.98
N VAL A 242 11.00 -4.93 -18.46
CA VAL A 242 9.95 -5.91 -18.19
C VAL A 242 8.83 -5.70 -19.21
N GLY A 243 8.59 -6.72 -20.03
CA GLY A 243 7.52 -6.69 -21.03
C GLY A 243 6.14 -6.78 -20.37
N PRO A 244 5.11 -6.20 -21.00
CA PRO A 244 3.76 -6.17 -20.45
C PRO A 244 3.12 -7.57 -20.39
N VAL A 245 2.07 -7.73 -19.57
CA VAL A 245 1.24 -8.95 -19.51
C VAL A 245 -0.14 -8.66 -20.09
N LYS A 246 -0.72 -9.62 -20.82
CA LYS A 246 -2.08 -9.52 -21.35
C LYS A 246 -3.14 -9.72 -20.28
N ASP A 247 -2.90 -10.65 -19.36
CA ASP A 247 -3.80 -10.95 -18.25
C ASP A 247 -3.27 -10.34 -16.94
N PHE A 248 -4.14 -9.60 -16.25
CA PHE A 248 -3.85 -9.01 -14.95
C PHE A 248 -3.63 -10.06 -13.85
N SER A 249 -4.18 -11.27 -14.01
CA SER A 249 -3.92 -12.37 -13.07
C SER A 249 -2.44 -12.79 -13.05
N LEU A 250 -1.70 -12.47 -14.11
CA LEU A 250 -0.29 -12.78 -14.26
C LEU A 250 0.58 -11.68 -13.66
N ASN A 251 1.59 -12.09 -12.88
CA ASN A 251 2.59 -11.17 -12.38
C ASN A 251 3.58 -10.80 -13.49
N PRO A 252 3.66 -9.53 -13.94
CA PRO A 252 4.62 -9.11 -14.96
C PRO A 252 6.08 -9.34 -14.51
N TYR A 253 6.34 -9.29 -13.21
CA TYR A 253 7.66 -9.44 -12.60
C TYR A 253 8.01 -10.88 -12.20
N SER A 254 7.25 -11.88 -12.66
CA SER A 254 7.58 -13.30 -12.42
C SER A 254 8.98 -13.62 -12.92
N ALA A 255 9.81 -14.20 -12.05
CA ALA A 255 11.13 -14.72 -12.38
C ALA A 255 11.05 -15.92 -13.31
N ARG A 256 10.00 -16.76 -13.19
CA ARG A 256 9.74 -17.87 -14.14
C ARG A 256 9.52 -17.31 -15.54
N ARG A 257 8.65 -16.31 -15.64
CA ARG A 257 8.35 -15.63 -16.90
C ARG A 257 9.61 -14.95 -17.46
N PHE A 258 10.40 -14.31 -16.61
CA PHE A 258 11.66 -13.71 -17.01
C PHE A 258 12.65 -14.75 -17.55
N LEU A 259 12.73 -15.95 -16.98
CA LEU A 259 13.63 -17.01 -17.45
C LEU A 259 13.15 -17.67 -18.77
N HIS A 260 11.84 -17.72 -19.00
CA HIS A 260 11.26 -18.42 -20.15
C HIS A 260 11.48 -17.70 -21.48
N GLU A 261 11.73 -18.47 -22.55
CA GLU A 261 11.84 -18.01 -23.94
C GLU A 261 10.75 -18.69 -24.78
N ASP A 262 9.90 -17.88 -25.41
CA ASP A 262 8.79 -18.39 -26.22
C ASP A 262 9.28 -18.65 -27.65
N ALA A 263 9.60 -19.91 -27.94
CA ALA A 263 9.98 -20.35 -29.30
C ALA A 263 8.73 -20.69 -30.12
N VAL A 264 8.50 -19.95 -31.21
CA VAL A 264 7.39 -20.15 -32.15
C VAL A 264 7.94 -20.69 -33.47
N LEU A 265 7.08 -21.34 -34.27
CA LEU A 265 7.43 -21.84 -35.62
C LEU A 265 8.67 -22.76 -35.60
N ASN A 266 8.64 -23.80 -34.76
CA ASN A 266 9.73 -24.76 -34.55
C ASN A 266 11.10 -24.13 -34.23
N GLY A 267 11.11 -22.98 -33.55
CA GLY A 267 12.33 -22.30 -33.11
C GLY A 267 12.88 -21.26 -34.09
N SER A 268 12.20 -20.99 -35.21
CA SER A 268 12.63 -19.96 -36.16
C SER A 268 12.42 -18.53 -35.65
N SER A 269 11.48 -18.33 -34.72
CA SER A 269 11.27 -17.06 -34.02
C SER A 269 11.22 -17.30 -32.52
N VAL A 270 11.94 -16.47 -31.76
CA VAL A 270 11.98 -16.54 -30.30
C VAL A 270 11.59 -15.19 -29.74
N PHE A 271 10.70 -15.17 -28.75
CA PHE A 271 10.25 -13.97 -28.06
C PHE A 271 10.56 -14.03 -26.57
N PHE A 272 10.72 -12.85 -25.97
CA PHE A 272 11.14 -12.71 -24.58
C PHE A 272 10.19 -11.84 -23.78
N ASN A 273 10.01 -12.18 -22.51
CA ASN A 273 9.16 -11.41 -21.60
C ASN A 273 9.90 -10.26 -20.90
N GLY A 274 11.20 -10.16 -21.09
CA GLY A 274 12.03 -9.11 -20.51
C GLY A 274 13.49 -9.30 -20.87
N MET A 275 14.29 -8.30 -20.49
CA MET A 275 15.68 -8.16 -20.87
C MET A 275 16.49 -7.56 -19.73
N ALA A 276 17.74 -8.01 -19.57
CA ALA A 276 18.70 -7.45 -18.63
C ALA A 276 19.81 -6.75 -19.41
N ILE A 277 20.05 -5.48 -19.11
CA ILE A 277 21.11 -4.68 -19.73
C ILE A 277 22.20 -4.43 -18.69
N PRO A 278 23.37 -5.09 -18.78
CA PRO A 278 24.47 -4.86 -17.84
C PRO A 278 25.13 -3.50 -18.07
N TYR A 279 25.17 -2.64 -17.04
CA TYR A 279 25.78 -1.31 -17.17
C TYR A 279 27.27 -1.37 -17.51
N SER A 280 27.98 -2.37 -16.96
CA SER A 280 29.42 -2.57 -17.17
C SER A 280 29.82 -2.86 -18.61
N SER A 281 28.87 -3.24 -19.46
CA SER A 281 29.13 -3.69 -20.83
C SER A 281 28.60 -2.71 -21.90
N LEU A 282 28.06 -1.56 -21.46
CA LEU A 282 27.58 -0.50 -22.34
C LEU A 282 28.78 0.24 -22.95
N GLY A 283 29.30 -0.29 -24.04
CA GLY A 283 30.51 0.19 -24.73
C GLY A 283 31.13 -0.87 -25.63
N ASP A 284 30.82 -2.15 -25.39
CA ASP A 284 31.16 -3.25 -26.28
C ASP A 284 30.16 -3.33 -27.45
N GLU A 285 30.67 -3.26 -28.68
CA GLU A 285 29.86 -3.25 -29.89
C GLU A 285 29.12 -4.57 -30.11
N ALA A 286 29.75 -5.72 -29.84
CA ALA A 286 29.12 -7.03 -30.00
C ALA A 286 27.96 -7.20 -29.01
N ILE A 287 28.16 -6.75 -27.76
CA ILE A 287 27.10 -6.76 -26.75
C ILE A 287 25.99 -5.80 -27.16
N THR A 288 26.30 -4.60 -27.62
CA THR A 288 25.30 -3.61 -28.05
C THR A 288 24.45 -4.11 -29.23
N GLN A 289 25.05 -4.83 -30.18
CA GLN A 289 24.35 -5.49 -31.28
C GLN A 289 23.42 -6.61 -30.75
N HIS A 290 23.91 -7.45 -29.85
CA HIS A 290 23.10 -8.50 -29.21
C HIS A 290 21.92 -7.94 -28.41
N LEU A 291 22.16 -6.86 -27.66
CA LEU A 291 21.12 -6.15 -26.92
C LEU A 291 20.05 -5.59 -27.87
N THR A 292 20.46 -5.01 -29.00
CA THR A 292 19.53 -4.53 -30.04
C THR A 292 18.68 -5.69 -30.59
N TRP A 293 19.30 -6.82 -30.91
CA TRP A 293 18.61 -8.01 -31.42
C TRP A 293 17.59 -8.56 -30.40
N THR A 294 17.96 -8.58 -29.12
CA THR A 294 17.13 -9.05 -28.02
C THR A 294 15.94 -8.12 -27.80
N LEU A 295 16.17 -6.82 -27.83
CA LEU A 295 15.15 -5.79 -27.70
C LEU A 295 14.09 -5.90 -28.79
N GLY A 296 14.51 -6.22 -30.01
CA GLY A 296 13.65 -6.54 -31.15
C GLY A 296 12.59 -7.62 -30.87
N ARG A 297 12.87 -8.52 -29.92
CA ARG A 297 12.11 -9.74 -29.61
C ARG A 297 11.37 -9.70 -28.28
N ILE A 298 11.39 -8.58 -27.56
CA ILE A 298 10.55 -8.45 -26.38
C ILE A 298 9.08 -8.49 -26.83
N VAL A 299 8.27 -9.32 -26.17
CA VAL A 299 6.85 -9.48 -26.46
C VAL A 299 6.14 -8.12 -26.37
N THR A 300 5.37 -7.82 -27.41
CA THR A 300 4.50 -6.65 -27.47
C THR A 300 3.05 -7.07 -27.31
N ILE A 301 2.23 -6.13 -26.82
CA ILE A 301 0.79 -6.22 -26.96
C ILE A 301 0.42 -5.17 -28.01
N GLU A 302 0.19 -5.61 -29.25
CA GLU A 302 -0.41 -4.75 -30.27
C GLU A 302 -1.83 -4.40 -29.81
N ARG A 303 -2.02 -3.18 -29.29
CA ARG A 303 -3.35 -2.67 -28.94
C ARG A 303 -3.74 -1.60 -29.95
N GLN A 304 -4.82 -1.83 -30.70
CA GLN A 304 -5.51 -0.74 -31.37
C GLN A 304 -6.37 -0.02 -30.33
N VAL A 305 -5.84 1.08 -29.79
CA VAL A 305 -6.47 1.84 -28.72
C VAL A 305 -7.22 3.03 -29.31
N ASN A 306 -8.42 3.28 -28.79
CA ASN A 306 -9.18 4.48 -29.11
C ASN A 306 -8.40 5.76 -28.75
N ALA A 307 -8.24 6.67 -29.71
CA ALA A 307 -7.51 7.93 -29.51
C ALA A 307 -8.07 8.80 -28.36
N GLY A 308 -9.37 8.71 -28.07
CA GLY A 308 -10.00 9.39 -26.95
C GLY A 308 -9.51 8.88 -25.58
N LEU A 309 -9.26 7.58 -25.45
CA LEU A 309 -8.70 6.99 -24.23
C LEU A 309 -7.22 7.37 -24.05
N ALA A 310 -6.45 7.34 -25.14
CA ALA A 310 -5.06 7.79 -25.11
C ALA A 310 -4.96 9.28 -24.72
N ALA A 311 -5.82 10.14 -25.29
CA ALA A 311 -5.88 11.56 -24.95
C ALA A 311 -6.30 11.81 -23.49
N LEU A 312 -7.24 11.02 -22.96
CA LEU A 312 -7.63 11.09 -21.56
C LEU A 312 -6.46 10.78 -20.62
N MET A 313 -5.73 9.70 -20.87
CA MET A 313 -4.58 9.32 -20.04
C MET A 313 -3.42 10.32 -20.16
N ALA A 314 -3.16 10.84 -21.36
CA ALA A 314 -2.20 11.93 -21.56
C ALA A 314 -2.61 13.19 -20.76
N SER A 315 -3.90 13.55 -20.77
CA SER A 315 -4.43 14.67 -19.99
C SER A 315 -4.31 14.44 -18.48
N ALA A 316 -4.58 13.22 -17.99
CA ALA A 316 -4.42 12.87 -16.58
C ALA A 316 -2.97 12.97 -16.11
N ASN A 317 -2.02 12.46 -16.91
CA ASN A 317 -0.58 12.59 -16.65
C ASN A 317 -0.14 14.05 -16.64
N LYS A 318 -0.64 14.86 -17.58
CA LYS A 318 -0.36 16.30 -17.60
C LYS A 318 -0.87 16.99 -16.33
N VAL A 319 -2.10 16.70 -15.90
CA VAL A 319 -2.66 17.24 -14.63
C VAL A 319 -1.79 16.83 -13.43
N ARG A 320 -1.26 15.60 -13.40
CA ARG A 320 -0.35 15.17 -12.34
C ARG A 320 0.91 16.03 -12.29
N VAL A 321 1.60 16.18 -13.42
CA VAL A 321 2.88 16.88 -13.51
C VAL A 321 2.72 18.40 -13.32
N ASP A 322 1.73 19.00 -13.99
CA ASP A 322 1.60 20.46 -14.07
C ASP A 322 0.80 21.04 -12.88
N THR A 323 -0.03 20.24 -12.21
CA THR A 323 -0.93 20.73 -11.15
C THR A 323 -0.77 19.99 -9.83
N LEU A 324 -0.96 18.67 -9.80
CA LEU A 324 -1.03 17.92 -8.54
C LEU A 324 0.33 17.84 -7.83
N LEU A 325 1.40 17.53 -8.56
CA LEU A 325 2.74 17.41 -8.00
C LEU A 325 3.27 18.76 -7.46
N PRO A 326 3.12 19.90 -8.17
CA PRO A 326 3.46 21.21 -7.62
C PRO A 326 2.70 21.58 -6.33
N LEU A 327 1.44 21.18 -6.18
CA LEU A 327 0.67 21.43 -4.95
C LEU A 327 1.29 20.75 -3.72
N LEU A 328 1.85 19.54 -3.90
CA LEU A 328 2.59 18.82 -2.87
C LEU A 328 4.02 19.38 -2.71
N GLY A 329 4.60 19.89 -3.80
CA GLY A 329 5.97 20.40 -3.86
C GLY A 329 6.17 21.77 -3.22
N GLY A 330 5.17 22.66 -3.25
CA GLY A 330 5.29 24.08 -2.92
C GLY A 330 5.72 24.40 -1.49
N GLU A 331 6.34 25.57 -1.30
CA GLU A 331 6.75 26.04 0.02
C GLU A 331 5.55 26.31 0.93
N ILE A 332 5.61 25.91 2.20
CA ILE A 332 4.58 26.22 3.20
C ILE A 332 4.71 27.71 3.54
N SER A 333 3.63 28.48 3.40
CA SER A 333 3.63 29.91 3.66
C SER A 333 4.05 30.21 5.10
N ALA A 334 4.94 31.19 5.27
CA ALA A 334 5.37 31.69 6.57
C ALA A 334 4.46 32.83 7.07
N ASP A 335 3.16 32.72 6.83
CA ASP A 335 2.14 33.73 7.14
C ASP A 335 1.58 33.61 8.57
N GLY A 336 2.12 32.67 9.36
CA GLY A 336 1.68 32.38 10.73
C GLY A 336 0.53 31.38 10.83
N THR A 337 0.02 30.84 9.72
CA THR A 337 -0.93 29.73 9.77
C THR A 337 -0.26 28.46 10.29
N GLY A 338 -1.00 27.71 11.14
CA GLY A 338 -0.50 26.45 11.67
C GLY A 338 -0.25 25.46 10.54
N VAL A 339 0.94 24.85 10.52
CA VAL A 339 1.40 23.93 9.46
C VAL A 339 0.31 22.94 9.08
N GLY A 340 -0.26 22.19 10.03
CA GLY A 340 -1.29 21.18 9.75
C GLY A 340 -2.55 21.70 9.04
N VAL A 341 -2.93 22.96 9.26
CA VAL A 341 -4.07 23.56 8.53
C VAL A 341 -3.72 23.76 7.06
N VAL A 342 -2.51 24.24 6.77
CA VAL A 342 -2.01 24.39 5.39
C VAL A 342 -1.92 23.03 4.71
N VAL A 343 -1.42 22.01 5.41
CA VAL A 343 -1.34 20.63 4.91
C VAL A 343 -2.71 20.10 4.55
N ALA A 344 -3.65 20.13 5.50
CA ALA A 344 -5.00 19.63 5.29
C ALA A 344 -5.70 20.36 4.13
N SER A 345 -5.48 21.66 3.98
CA SER A 345 -6.01 22.42 2.84
C SER A 345 -5.41 21.98 1.50
N ARG A 346 -4.10 21.72 1.44
CA ARG A 346 -3.43 21.26 0.21
C ARG A 346 -3.87 19.86 -0.19
N VAL A 347 -3.95 18.96 0.79
CA VAL A 347 -4.44 17.60 0.61
C VAL A 347 -5.88 17.62 0.08
N ARG A 348 -6.73 18.49 0.64
CA ARG A 348 -8.10 18.67 0.15
C ARG A 348 -8.15 19.18 -1.29
N ALA A 349 -7.38 20.23 -1.60
CA ALA A 349 -7.29 20.77 -2.95
C ALA A 349 -6.77 19.72 -3.95
N PHE A 350 -5.79 18.91 -3.55
CA PHE A 350 -5.29 17.79 -4.35
C PHE A 350 -6.40 16.78 -4.67
N GLU A 351 -7.16 16.35 -3.66
CA GLU A 351 -8.28 15.40 -3.82
C GLU A 351 -9.39 15.96 -4.72
N GLU A 352 -9.74 17.24 -4.55
CA GLU A 352 -10.74 17.93 -5.38
C GLU A 352 -10.31 18.04 -6.85
N LEU A 353 -9.04 18.41 -7.10
CA LEU A 353 -8.49 18.55 -8.44
C LEU A 353 -8.33 17.20 -9.13
N LEU A 354 -7.86 16.17 -8.42
CA LEU A 354 -7.81 14.80 -8.93
C LEU A 354 -9.20 14.30 -9.32
N THR A 355 -10.19 14.52 -8.45
CA THR A 355 -11.57 14.08 -8.67
C THR A 355 -12.19 14.77 -9.89
N SER A 356 -12.11 16.10 -9.95
CA SER A 356 -12.74 16.89 -11.01
C SER A 356 -12.06 16.74 -12.38
N ASN A 357 -10.72 16.64 -12.41
CA ASN A 357 -9.98 16.61 -13.67
C ASN A 357 -9.78 15.20 -14.24
N VAL A 358 -9.81 14.17 -13.39
CA VAL A 358 -9.52 12.78 -13.79
C VAL A 358 -10.71 11.87 -13.48
N LEU A 359 -11.06 11.68 -12.20
CA LEU A 359 -11.98 10.61 -11.79
C LEU A 359 -13.41 10.79 -12.32
N ALA A 360 -13.93 12.01 -12.26
CA ALA A 360 -15.28 12.33 -12.74
C ALA A 360 -15.50 12.02 -14.23
N LYS A 361 -14.42 11.95 -15.03
CA LYS A 361 -14.47 11.68 -16.47
C LYS A 361 -14.42 10.20 -16.82
N LEU A 362 -13.99 9.34 -15.88
CA LEU A 362 -13.78 7.90 -16.14
C LEU A 362 -15.06 7.14 -16.55
N PRO A 363 -16.21 7.31 -15.87
CA PRO A 363 -17.44 6.61 -16.25
C PRO A 363 -17.85 6.88 -17.71
N GLN A 364 -17.79 8.16 -18.12
CA GLN A 364 -18.13 8.55 -19.47
C GLN A 364 -17.10 8.02 -20.49
N ALA A 365 -15.82 8.02 -20.16
CA ALA A 365 -14.78 7.49 -21.03
C ALA A 365 -14.95 5.99 -21.31
N LEU A 366 -15.27 5.21 -20.27
CA LEU A 366 -15.62 3.79 -20.40
C LEU A 366 -16.87 3.59 -21.27
N ALA A 367 -17.91 4.39 -21.03
CA ALA A 367 -19.18 4.28 -21.75
C ALA A 367 -19.13 4.73 -23.22
N VAL A 368 -18.22 5.64 -23.59
CA VAL A 368 -18.17 6.22 -24.94
C VAL A 368 -17.00 5.68 -25.75
N PHE A 369 -15.79 5.68 -25.19
CA PHE A 369 -14.56 5.42 -25.94
C PHE A 369 -14.10 3.97 -25.87
N ALA A 370 -14.28 3.27 -24.74
CA ALA A 370 -13.85 1.89 -24.59
C ALA A 370 -14.81 0.92 -25.30
N LYS A 371 -14.47 0.48 -26.50
CA LYS A 371 -15.32 -0.34 -27.37
C LYS A 371 -14.78 -1.75 -27.61
N THR A 372 -13.52 -1.99 -27.27
CA THR A 372 -12.86 -3.30 -27.38
C THR A 372 -12.31 -3.74 -26.02
N ASN A 373 -11.97 -5.02 -25.87
CA ASN A 373 -11.25 -5.48 -24.67
C ASN A 373 -9.88 -4.80 -24.54
N ASP A 374 -9.21 -4.52 -25.67
CA ASP A 374 -7.93 -3.81 -25.68
C ASP A 374 -8.05 -2.38 -25.14
N ASP A 375 -9.16 -1.70 -25.44
CA ASP A 375 -9.46 -0.38 -24.89
C ASP A 375 -9.64 -0.42 -23.37
N HIS A 376 -10.40 -1.40 -22.88
CA HIS A 376 -10.63 -1.59 -21.45
C HIS A 376 -9.34 -1.93 -20.70
N ASP A 377 -8.56 -2.87 -21.24
CA ASP A 377 -7.26 -3.23 -20.68
C ASP A 377 -6.30 -2.03 -20.72
N TYR A 378 -6.25 -1.29 -21.82
CA TYR A 378 -5.43 -0.07 -21.92
C TYR A 378 -5.76 0.91 -20.80
N LEU A 379 -7.03 1.23 -20.62
CA LEU A 379 -7.44 2.18 -19.59
C LEU A 379 -7.14 1.66 -18.18
N PHE A 380 -7.41 0.38 -17.90
CA PHE A 380 -7.13 -0.23 -16.60
C PHE A 380 -5.64 -0.16 -16.23
N PHE A 381 -4.75 -0.66 -17.11
CA PHE A 381 -3.31 -0.71 -16.82
C PHE A 381 -2.72 0.70 -16.67
N ASN A 382 -3.14 1.65 -17.51
CA ASN A 382 -2.67 3.03 -17.41
C ASN A 382 -3.20 3.75 -16.16
N LEU A 383 -4.45 3.52 -15.76
CA LEU A 383 -4.98 4.05 -14.50
C LEU A 383 -4.25 3.46 -13.30
N ARG A 384 -4.00 2.15 -13.29
CA ARG A 384 -3.21 1.49 -12.25
C ARG A 384 -1.82 2.12 -12.10
N ALA A 385 -1.09 2.28 -13.22
CA ALA A 385 0.22 2.93 -13.22
C ALA A 385 0.14 4.39 -12.72
N TYR A 386 -0.87 5.14 -13.18
CA TYR A 386 -1.12 6.52 -12.74
C TYR A 386 -1.33 6.63 -11.23
N PHE A 387 -2.16 5.75 -10.65
CA PHE A 387 -2.43 5.75 -9.21
C PHE A 387 -1.23 5.32 -8.37
N LEU A 388 -0.41 4.37 -8.86
CA LEU A 388 0.86 4.01 -8.21
C LEU A 388 1.80 5.22 -8.14
N GLN A 389 1.87 6.04 -9.20
CA GLN A 389 2.64 7.29 -9.19
C GLN A 389 2.07 8.28 -8.16
N LEU A 390 0.75 8.50 -8.13
CA LEU A 390 0.12 9.40 -7.14
C LEU A 390 0.38 8.96 -5.69
N VAL A 391 0.33 7.66 -5.41
CA VAL A 391 0.67 7.11 -4.09
C VAL A 391 2.14 7.42 -3.76
N GLY A 392 3.05 7.26 -4.72
CA GLY A 392 4.45 7.64 -4.59
C GLY A 392 4.63 9.13 -4.26
N ASP A 393 3.95 10.01 -5.00
CA ASP A 393 3.98 11.46 -4.84
C ASP A 393 3.49 11.87 -3.43
N VAL A 394 2.36 11.31 -2.97
CA VAL A 394 1.79 11.59 -1.63
C VAL A 394 2.66 11.03 -0.52
N ARG A 395 3.28 9.86 -0.69
CA ARG A 395 4.23 9.30 0.29
C ARG A 395 5.47 10.15 0.43
N GLU A 396 6.02 10.62 -0.69
CA GLU A 396 7.18 11.51 -0.66
C GLU A 396 6.84 12.82 0.03
N PHE A 397 5.64 13.36 -0.21
CA PHE A 397 5.12 14.50 0.51
C PHE A 397 4.98 14.24 2.02
N GLY A 398 4.35 13.12 2.42
CA GLY A 398 4.19 12.70 3.81
C GLY A 398 5.51 12.35 4.51
N ALA A 399 6.54 11.95 3.77
CA ALA A 399 7.87 11.69 4.31
C ALA A 399 8.57 13.00 4.76
N ARG A 400 8.14 14.17 4.28
CA ARG A 400 8.63 15.47 4.75
C ARG A 400 8.17 15.69 6.18
N PHE A 401 9.10 16.06 7.05
CA PHE A 401 8.89 16.07 8.49
C PHE A 401 7.65 16.84 8.96
N ALA A 402 7.34 17.97 8.32
CA ALA A 402 6.19 18.80 8.66
C ALA A 402 4.82 18.10 8.39
N MET A 403 4.81 17.07 7.54
CA MET A 403 3.62 16.34 7.07
C MET A 403 3.50 14.94 7.70
N ALA A 404 4.59 14.46 8.32
CA ALA A 404 4.77 13.07 8.75
C ALA A 404 3.83 12.58 9.86
N CYS A 405 3.11 13.51 10.50
CA CYS A 405 2.15 13.25 11.56
C CYS A 405 0.78 13.89 11.26
N ASP A 406 0.55 14.30 10.00
CA ASP A 406 -0.73 14.90 9.62
C ASP A 406 -1.71 13.82 9.16
N ASP A 407 -2.81 13.67 9.90
CA ASP A 407 -3.85 12.68 9.63
C ASP A 407 -4.45 12.82 8.22
N ALA A 408 -4.45 14.03 7.63
CA ALA A 408 -5.00 14.24 6.29
C ALA A 408 -4.12 13.59 5.22
N VAL A 409 -2.79 13.62 5.40
CA VAL A 409 -1.85 12.99 4.46
C VAL A 409 -1.94 11.48 4.54
N GLU A 410 -1.98 10.92 5.75
CA GLU A 410 -2.24 9.48 5.93
C GLU A 410 -3.57 9.11 5.27
N GLU A 411 -4.65 9.85 5.55
CA GLU A 411 -5.96 9.58 4.98
C GLU A 411 -5.95 9.59 3.44
N LEU A 412 -5.31 10.57 2.80
CA LEU A 412 -5.20 10.62 1.35
C LEU A 412 -4.42 9.42 0.79
N GLU A 413 -3.31 9.03 1.41
CA GLU A 413 -2.57 7.83 1.02
C GLU A 413 -3.47 6.58 1.09
N LEU A 414 -4.21 6.43 2.19
CA LEU A 414 -5.15 5.31 2.40
C LEU A 414 -6.24 5.30 1.33
N LYS A 415 -6.80 6.45 0.97
CA LYS A 415 -7.81 6.58 -0.09
C LYS A 415 -7.25 6.17 -1.44
N LEU A 416 -6.05 6.62 -1.81
CA LEU A 416 -5.41 6.29 -3.08
C LEU A 416 -5.09 4.79 -3.19
N LEU A 417 -4.51 4.20 -2.13
CA LEU A 417 -4.25 2.76 -2.07
C LEU A 417 -5.54 1.94 -2.15
N SER A 418 -6.58 2.38 -1.44
CA SER A 418 -7.87 1.72 -1.44
C SER A 418 -8.57 1.83 -2.80
N TYR A 419 -8.46 2.97 -3.48
CA TYR A 419 -9.00 3.16 -4.82
C TYR A 419 -8.30 2.23 -5.81
N LEU A 420 -6.97 2.16 -5.77
CA LEU A 420 -6.19 1.23 -6.58
C LEU A 420 -6.64 -0.22 -6.35
N ARG A 421 -6.79 -0.62 -5.09
CA ARG A 421 -7.23 -1.98 -4.76
C ARG A 421 -8.66 -2.28 -5.22
N LEU A 422 -9.56 -1.30 -5.12
CA LEU A 422 -10.94 -1.41 -5.62
C LEU A 422 -10.98 -1.54 -7.15
N LEU A 423 -10.12 -0.84 -7.88
CA LEU A 423 -9.99 -1.00 -9.32
C LEU A 423 -9.57 -2.43 -9.69
N GLU A 424 -8.60 -3.00 -8.97
CA GLU A 424 -8.12 -4.37 -9.23
C GLU A 424 -9.19 -5.42 -8.95
N LYS A 425 -9.87 -5.35 -7.80
CA LYS A 425 -10.98 -6.26 -7.45
C LYS A 425 -12.12 -6.22 -8.45
N ARG A 426 -12.40 -5.02 -8.95
CA ARG A 426 -13.51 -4.77 -9.86
C ARG A 426 -13.06 -4.71 -11.31
N ARG A 427 -11.86 -5.20 -11.66
CA ARG A 427 -11.34 -5.13 -13.03
C ARG A 427 -12.32 -5.76 -14.02
N ASP A 428 -12.66 -7.02 -13.78
CA ASP A 428 -13.47 -7.82 -14.71
C ASP A 428 -14.93 -7.34 -14.74
N VAL A 429 -15.33 -6.56 -13.73
CA VAL A 429 -16.59 -5.82 -13.71
C VAL A 429 -16.40 -4.54 -14.52
N VAL A 430 -15.77 -3.50 -13.95
CA VAL A 430 -15.68 -2.14 -14.50
C VAL A 430 -15.05 -2.06 -15.89
N PHE A 431 -14.05 -2.89 -16.18
CA PHE A 431 -13.27 -2.85 -17.43
C PHE A 431 -13.59 -4.05 -18.32
N SER A 432 -14.87 -4.24 -18.63
CA SER A 432 -15.31 -5.31 -19.54
C SER A 432 -16.37 -4.83 -20.53
N LEU A 433 -16.39 -5.44 -21.72
CA LEU A 433 -17.41 -5.16 -22.73
C LEU A 433 -18.80 -5.65 -22.31
N ARG A 434 -18.85 -6.78 -21.58
CA ARG A 434 -20.10 -7.39 -21.07
C ARG A 434 -20.87 -6.43 -20.15
N LEU A 435 -20.21 -5.43 -19.61
CA LEU A 435 -20.78 -4.47 -18.68
C LEU A 435 -21.71 -3.42 -19.31
N ARG A 436 -21.57 -3.15 -20.61
CA ARG A 436 -22.49 -2.23 -21.31
C ARG A 436 -23.90 -2.79 -21.43
N GLU A 437 -24.06 -4.09 -21.22
CA GLU A 437 -25.33 -4.80 -21.38
C GLU A 437 -26.18 -4.79 -20.09
N ASP A 438 -25.56 -4.62 -18.90
CA ASP A 438 -26.27 -4.55 -17.61
C ASP A 438 -25.75 -3.43 -16.68
N PRO A 439 -26.30 -2.21 -16.79
CA PRO A 439 -25.96 -1.07 -15.93
C PRO A 439 -26.25 -1.29 -14.43
N SER A 440 -27.08 -2.27 -14.07
CA SER A 440 -27.45 -2.52 -12.68
C SER A 440 -26.29 -3.06 -11.84
N VAL A 441 -25.35 -3.77 -12.47
CA VAL A 441 -24.14 -4.32 -11.84
C VAL A 441 -23.22 -3.19 -11.36
N LEU A 442 -23.04 -2.15 -12.17
CA LEU A 442 -22.28 -0.96 -11.82
C LEU A 442 -22.96 -0.14 -10.70
N ALA A 443 -24.28 0.00 -10.80
CA ALA A 443 -25.08 0.65 -9.76
C ALA A 443 -25.03 -0.11 -8.42
N GLY A 444 -24.71 -1.41 -8.42
CA GLY A 444 -24.49 -2.23 -7.24
C GLY A 444 -23.28 -1.80 -6.39
N ALA A 445 -22.33 -1.05 -6.94
CA ALA A 445 -21.13 -0.60 -6.22
C ALA A 445 -21.47 0.23 -4.97
N ARG A 446 -22.61 0.92 -4.94
CA ARG A 446 -23.05 1.75 -3.81
C ARG A 446 -23.68 0.97 -2.67
N LEU A 447 -24.00 -0.32 -2.85
CA LEU A 447 -24.75 -1.12 -1.87
C LEU A 447 -24.08 -1.17 -0.49
N PRO A 448 -22.76 -1.40 -0.36
CA PRO A 448 -22.12 -1.41 0.96
C PRO A 448 -22.31 -0.09 1.70
N LEU A 449 -22.10 1.05 1.00
CA LEU A 449 -22.25 2.37 1.59
C LEU A 449 -23.71 2.65 1.99
N LEU A 450 -24.68 2.26 1.17
CA LEU A 450 -26.11 2.42 1.50
C LEU A 450 -26.49 1.59 2.75
N GLU A 451 -26.01 0.36 2.86
CA GLU A 451 -26.24 -0.46 4.05
C GLU A 451 -25.56 0.10 5.30
N PHE A 452 -24.33 0.63 5.18
CA PHE A 452 -23.65 1.37 6.25
C PHE A 452 -24.52 2.54 6.73
N LYS A 453 -25.00 3.37 5.80
CA LYS A 453 -25.87 4.51 6.10
C LYS A 453 -27.14 4.08 6.82
N ARG A 454 -27.79 3.01 6.35
CA ARG A 454 -29.01 2.46 6.98
C ARG A 454 -28.75 1.99 8.41
N LEU A 455 -27.65 1.25 8.63
CA LEU A 455 -27.32 0.73 9.95
C LEU A 455 -27.00 1.85 10.95
N ILE A 456 -26.26 2.88 10.54
CA ILE A 456 -25.99 4.05 11.40
C ILE A 456 -27.28 4.79 11.73
N LYS A 457 -28.15 5.03 10.75
CA LYS A 457 -29.47 5.67 10.98
C LYS A 457 -30.37 4.89 11.93
N GLU A 458 -30.24 3.56 11.96
CA GLU A 458 -31.01 2.71 12.88
C GLU A 458 -30.48 2.79 14.32
N TYR A 459 -29.15 2.71 14.51
CA TYR A 459 -28.54 2.55 15.84
C TYR A 459 -28.16 3.87 16.53
N GLU A 460 -27.81 4.92 15.79
CA GLU A 460 -27.42 6.21 16.39
C GLU A 460 -28.54 6.79 17.28
N PRO A 461 -29.83 6.84 16.86
CA PRO A 461 -30.86 7.48 17.68
C PRO A 461 -31.11 6.69 18.97
N GLN A 462 -30.98 5.37 18.90
CA GLN A 462 -31.08 4.48 20.06
C GLN A 462 -29.95 4.75 21.06
N ALA A 463 -28.72 4.88 20.56
CA ALA A 463 -27.54 5.18 21.38
C ALA A 463 -27.64 6.57 22.01
N ARG A 464 -28.02 7.60 21.23
CA ARG A 464 -28.24 8.97 21.71
C ARG A 464 -29.29 9.02 22.81
N ARG A 465 -30.42 8.31 22.67
CA ARG A 465 -31.44 8.21 23.72
C ARG A 465 -30.90 7.60 25.02
N LEU A 466 -30.04 6.58 24.92
CA LEU A 466 -29.38 5.98 26.10
C LEU A 466 -28.38 6.94 26.74
N MET A 467 -27.58 7.65 25.95
CA MET A 467 -26.65 8.68 26.45
C MET A 467 -27.38 9.81 27.18
N LEU A 468 -28.50 10.31 26.63
CA LEU A 468 -29.32 11.32 27.28
C LEU A 468 -29.93 10.83 28.61
N LYS A 469 -30.39 9.57 28.66
CA LYS A 469 -30.87 8.96 29.91
C LYS A 469 -29.75 8.84 30.94
N LYS A 470 -28.57 8.38 30.53
CA LYS A 470 -27.38 8.28 31.39
C LYS A 470 -27.00 9.64 31.97
N ALA A 471 -26.93 10.68 31.14
CA ALA A 471 -26.61 12.03 31.57
C ALA A 471 -27.64 12.60 32.57
N LYS A 472 -28.93 12.28 32.40
CA LYS A 472 -29.99 12.65 33.36
C LYS A 472 -29.76 11.99 34.73
N VAL A 473 -29.54 10.68 34.76
CA VAL A 473 -29.28 9.92 36.01
C VAL A 473 -28.00 10.42 36.70
N GLN A 474 -26.93 10.69 35.94
CA GLN A 474 -25.69 11.25 36.49
C GLN A 474 -25.88 12.63 37.11
N LYS A 475 -26.65 13.52 36.45
CA LYS A 475 -26.99 14.84 37.01
C LYS A 475 -27.77 14.72 38.31
N THR A 476 -28.69 13.76 38.42
CA THR A 476 -29.45 13.51 39.65
C THR A 476 -28.57 13.01 40.80
N LEU A 477 -27.54 12.21 40.51
CA LEU A 477 -26.56 11.74 41.49
C LEU A 477 -25.59 12.84 41.98
N LEU A 478 -25.32 13.85 41.15
CA LEU A 478 -24.39 14.95 41.43
C LEU A 478 -25.06 16.18 42.06
N MET A 479 -26.38 16.20 42.24
CA MET A 479 -27.04 17.34 42.89
C MET A 479 -26.60 17.46 44.35
N PRO A 480 -26.17 18.65 44.81
CA PRO A 480 -25.76 18.87 46.19
C PRO A 480 -26.92 18.59 47.15
N VAL A 481 -26.56 17.98 48.28
CA VAL A 481 -27.41 17.59 49.42
C VAL A 481 -27.92 18.86 50.13
N SER A 482 -28.74 19.67 49.48
CA SER A 482 -29.40 20.85 50.07
C SER A 482 -30.91 20.64 50.12
N LYS A 483 -31.32 19.60 50.87
CA LYS A 483 -32.67 19.37 51.46
C LYS A 483 -32.71 18.00 52.17
N TRP A 484 -31.85 17.82 53.17
CA TRP A 484 -31.71 16.55 53.89
C TRP A 484 -31.93 16.70 55.39
N ARG A 485 -33.20 16.86 55.81
CA ARG A 485 -33.63 16.49 57.17
C ARG A 485 -34.77 15.46 57.21
N GLU A 486 -35.26 14.97 56.06
CA GLU A 486 -36.42 14.04 56.03
C GLU A 486 -36.19 12.74 55.22
N ALA A 487 -34.99 12.47 54.69
CA ALA A 487 -34.79 11.38 53.70
C ALA A 487 -33.67 10.37 54.03
N VAL A 488 -33.26 10.23 55.29
CA VAL A 488 -32.05 9.46 55.63
C VAL A 488 -32.24 7.93 55.54
N ASP A 489 -33.46 7.39 55.67
CA ASP A 489 -33.67 5.92 55.55
C ASP A 489 -33.91 5.44 54.11
N GLY A 490 -34.23 6.33 53.16
CA GLY A 490 -34.56 5.98 51.78
C GLY A 490 -33.46 6.25 50.75
N ALA A 491 -32.38 6.91 51.15
CA ALA A 491 -31.42 7.48 50.20
C ALA A 491 -30.22 6.58 49.89
N LEU A 492 -29.80 5.71 50.81
CA LEU A 492 -28.83 4.63 50.52
C LEU A 492 -29.42 3.68 49.45
N GLY A 493 -30.68 3.26 49.61
CA GLY A 493 -31.36 2.41 48.63
C GLY A 493 -31.67 3.10 47.28
N ARG A 494 -31.85 4.42 47.24
CA ARG A 494 -31.99 5.17 45.97
C ARG A 494 -30.65 5.38 45.27
N ALA A 495 -29.58 5.67 46.00
CA ALA A 495 -28.25 5.78 45.43
C ALA A 495 -27.81 4.46 44.81
N ASP A 496 -28.02 3.34 45.51
CA ASP A 496 -27.71 2.00 44.97
C ASP A 496 -28.59 1.65 43.76
N ARG A 497 -29.89 1.99 43.77
CA ARG A 497 -30.76 1.83 42.58
C ARG A 497 -30.27 2.65 41.39
N HIS A 498 -29.89 3.91 41.60
CA HIS A 498 -29.36 4.76 40.53
C HIS A 498 -28.01 4.30 40.00
N ARG A 499 -27.16 3.68 40.85
CA ARG A 499 -25.91 3.03 40.40
C ARG A 499 -26.21 1.80 39.54
N VAL A 500 -27.14 0.94 39.96
CA VAL A 500 -27.59 -0.22 39.18
C VAL A 500 -28.22 0.21 37.85
N ASP A 501 -29.02 1.28 37.84
CA ASP A 501 -29.60 1.84 36.62
C ASP A 501 -28.54 2.41 35.68
N LEU A 502 -27.50 3.06 36.22
CA LEU A 502 -26.38 3.58 35.44
C LEU A 502 -25.59 2.45 34.78
N GLU A 503 -25.25 1.40 35.53
CA GLU A 503 -24.57 0.23 34.99
C GLU A 503 -25.40 -0.47 33.91
N ARG A 504 -26.72 -0.54 34.09
CA ARG A 504 -27.62 -1.10 33.07
C ARG A 504 -27.61 -0.25 31.80
N LEU A 505 -27.69 1.07 31.91
CA LEU A 505 -27.62 1.98 30.77
C LEU A 505 -26.27 1.91 30.06
N GLU A 506 -25.17 1.74 30.80
CA GLU A 506 -23.84 1.53 30.23
C GLU A 506 -23.74 0.21 29.47
N ARG A 507 -24.27 -0.88 30.05
CA ARG A 507 -24.35 -2.18 29.38
C ARG A 507 -25.19 -2.13 28.12
N ASP A 508 -26.36 -1.49 28.16
CA ASP A 508 -27.25 -1.34 27.01
C ASP A 508 -26.59 -0.50 25.89
N LEU A 509 -25.90 0.59 26.26
CA LEU A 509 -25.16 1.42 25.31
C LEU A 509 -24.00 0.65 24.67
N ALA A 510 -23.20 -0.06 25.48
CA ALA A 510 -22.11 -0.91 24.99
C ALA A 510 -22.64 -2.00 24.04
N LEU A 511 -23.77 -2.63 24.38
CA LEU A 511 -24.41 -3.63 23.53
C LEU A 511 -24.84 -3.03 22.18
N LYS A 512 -25.41 -1.81 22.16
CA LYS A 512 -25.79 -1.14 20.92
C LYS A 512 -24.59 -0.77 20.05
N LYS A 513 -23.52 -0.25 20.67
CA LYS A 513 -22.24 -0.01 19.98
C LYS A 513 -21.68 -1.30 19.38
N LYS A 514 -21.67 -2.41 20.15
CA LYS A 514 -21.22 -3.73 19.70
C LYS A 514 -22.05 -4.27 18.53
N GLN A 515 -23.38 -4.19 18.63
CA GLN A 515 -24.29 -4.65 17.58
C GLN A 515 -24.07 -3.88 16.27
N CYS A 516 -23.93 -2.56 16.36
CA CYS A 516 -23.62 -1.72 15.21
C CYS A 516 -22.25 -2.07 14.61
N LEU A 517 -21.19 -2.11 15.42
CA LEU A 517 -19.83 -2.47 15.00
C LEU A 517 -19.79 -3.83 14.27
N VAL A 518 -20.37 -4.87 14.87
CA VAL A 518 -20.44 -6.21 14.26
C VAL A 518 -21.26 -6.18 12.97
N GLY A 519 -22.35 -5.40 12.92
CA GLY A 519 -23.15 -5.21 11.71
C GLY A 519 -22.36 -4.57 10.57
N LEU A 520 -21.59 -3.51 10.85
CA LEU A 520 -20.71 -2.85 9.86
C LEU A 520 -19.67 -3.83 9.30
N ILE A 521 -19.00 -4.59 10.18
CA ILE A 521 -18.03 -5.61 9.77
C ILE A 521 -18.69 -6.69 8.89
N ARG A 522 -19.91 -7.13 9.24
CA ARG A 522 -20.67 -8.11 8.44
C ARG A 522 -21.02 -7.60 7.04
N ILE A 523 -21.31 -6.31 6.89
CA ILE A 523 -21.53 -5.72 5.57
C ILE A 523 -20.27 -5.84 4.72
N CYS A 524 -19.10 -5.49 5.25
CA CYS A 524 -17.83 -5.64 4.53
C CYS A 524 -17.56 -7.10 4.13
N LYS A 525 -17.85 -8.05 5.02
CA LYS A 525 -17.70 -9.48 4.71
C LYS A 525 -18.67 -9.98 3.62
N ARG A 526 -19.87 -9.39 3.53
CA ARG A 526 -20.85 -9.75 2.48
C ARG A 526 -20.44 -9.25 1.10
N TYR A 527 -19.68 -8.15 1.04
CA TYR A 527 -19.26 -7.50 -0.19
C TYR A 527 -17.72 -7.47 -0.32
N PRO A 528 -17.03 -8.62 -0.41
CA PRO A 528 -15.57 -8.66 -0.46
C PRO A 528 -14.97 -7.99 -1.71
N GLU A 529 -15.70 -7.99 -2.84
CA GLU A 529 -15.28 -7.35 -4.10
C GLU A 529 -15.54 -5.83 -4.15
N LEU A 530 -16.41 -5.33 -3.26
CA LEU A 530 -16.80 -3.91 -3.18
C LEU A 530 -16.29 -3.22 -1.92
N THR A 531 -15.47 -3.90 -1.11
CA THR A 531 -14.88 -3.31 0.10
C THR A 531 -13.41 -3.68 0.19
N VAL A 532 -12.60 -2.80 0.74
CA VAL A 532 -11.18 -3.10 0.99
C VAL A 532 -10.96 -3.14 2.48
N TYR A 533 -10.42 -4.24 2.99
CA TYR A 533 -9.98 -4.34 4.38
C TYR A 533 -8.47 -4.12 4.44
N LEU A 534 -8.05 -2.91 4.80
CA LEU A 534 -6.68 -2.43 4.58
C LEU A 534 -5.64 -3.28 5.36
N GLU A 535 -5.95 -3.69 6.59
CA GLU A 535 -5.08 -4.56 7.39
C GLU A 535 -5.06 -6.02 6.90
N ARG A 536 -6.10 -6.51 6.22
CA ARG A 536 -6.05 -7.87 5.65
C ARG A 536 -5.38 -7.89 4.28
N GLU A 537 -5.54 -6.83 3.52
CA GLU A 537 -5.06 -6.74 2.13
C GLU A 537 -3.66 -6.12 2.01
N GLU A 538 -2.89 -6.13 3.09
CA GLU A 538 -1.48 -5.72 3.09
C GLU A 538 -1.21 -4.27 2.67
N LEU A 539 -2.22 -3.38 2.77
CA LEU A 539 -2.10 -1.98 2.36
C LEU A 539 -1.47 -1.09 3.44
N VAL A 540 -1.69 -1.44 4.71
CA VAL A 540 -1.20 -0.74 5.90
C VAL A 540 -0.58 -1.71 6.90
N ALA A 541 0.24 -1.21 7.83
CA ALA A 541 0.68 -2.00 8.97
C ALA A 541 -0.52 -2.38 9.87
N VAL A 542 -0.52 -3.60 10.41
CA VAL A 542 -1.61 -4.07 11.27
C VAL A 542 -1.55 -3.35 12.61
N ASN A 543 -2.66 -2.69 12.96
CA ASN A 543 -2.91 -2.17 14.29
C ASN A 543 -3.96 -3.06 14.96
N GLU A 544 -3.60 -3.73 16.06
CA GLU A 544 -4.50 -4.67 16.76
C GLU A 544 -5.72 -4.00 17.41
N ALA A 545 -5.72 -2.67 17.53
CA ALA A 545 -6.84 -1.92 18.09
C ALA A 545 -7.82 -1.38 17.02
N LEU A 546 -7.46 -1.44 15.74
CA LEU A 546 -8.15 -0.70 14.68
C LEU A 546 -8.30 -1.50 13.39
N ARG A 547 -9.52 -1.55 12.86
CA ARG A 547 -9.82 -2.03 11.51
C ARG A 547 -10.13 -0.86 10.60
N ARG A 548 -9.52 -0.81 9.42
CA ARG A 548 -9.83 0.18 8.40
C ARG A 548 -10.51 -0.49 7.20
N TYR A 549 -11.65 0.05 6.81
CA TYR A 549 -12.38 -0.37 5.63
C TYR A 549 -12.53 0.77 4.65
N ALA A 550 -12.37 0.51 3.36
CA ALA A 550 -12.70 1.47 2.32
C ALA A 550 -13.91 1.03 1.49
N LEU A 551 -14.79 1.99 1.19
CA LEU A 551 -16.02 1.78 0.43
C LEU A 551 -15.99 2.65 -0.83
N PRO A 552 -16.35 2.12 -2.01
CA PRO A 552 -16.41 2.86 -3.26
C PRO A 552 -17.50 3.94 -3.22
N VAL A 553 -17.23 5.06 -3.90
CA VAL A 553 -18.13 6.22 -3.98
C VAL A 553 -18.13 6.77 -5.41
N GLY A 554 -19.15 7.55 -5.73
CA GLY A 554 -19.31 8.15 -7.05
C GLY A 554 -20.02 7.23 -8.05
N SER A 555 -20.19 7.74 -9.27
CA SER A 555 -20.75 6.96 -10.37
C SER A 555 -19.89 5.73 -10.61
N ASP A 556 -20.56 4.58 -10.72
CA ASP A 556 -19.96 3.25 -10.92
C ASP A 556 -18.92 2.87 -9.85
N GLY A 557 -18.85 3.62 -8.74
CA GLY A 557 -17.85 3.47 -7.69
C GLY A 557 -16.42 3.81 -8.12
N ILE A 558 -16.25 4.60 -9.18
CA ILE A 558 -14.93 5.01 -9.72
C ILE A 558 -14.81 6.53 -9.92
N SER A 559 -15.91 7.28 -9.86
CA SER A 559 -15.86 8.71 -10.17
C SER A 559 -15.31 9.59 -9.03
N GLN A 560 -15.01 8.99 -7.87
CA GLN A 560 -14.49 9.65 -6.66
C GLN A 560 -13.56 8.70 -5.90
N LEU A 561 -12.69 9.26 -5.05
CA LEU A 561 -11.92 8.47 -4.09
C LEU A 561 -12.86 7.78 -3.07
N PRO A 562 -12.49 6.60 -2.55
CA PRO A 562 -13.34 5.86 -1.62
C PRO A 562 -13.39 6.55 -0.26
N ILE A 563 -14.44 6.26 0.50
CA ILE A 563 -14.51 6.65 1.91
C ILE A 563 -13.79 5.59 2.75
N VAL A 564 -12.79 6.02 3.51
CA VAL A 564 -12.08 5.18 4.49
C VAL A 564 -12.73 5.36 5.87
N ILE A 565 -13.12 4.25 6.47
CA ILE A 565 -13.77 4.18 7.78
C ILE A 565 -12.85 3.43 8.73
N SER A 566 -12.59 4.02 9.89
CA SER A 566 -11.82 3.43 10.97
C SER A 566 -12.77 2.91 12.05
N LEU A 567 -12.71 1.62 12.34
CA LEU A 567 -13.50 0.93 13.34
C LEU A 567 -12.58 0.41 14.45
N TRP A 568 -12.70 0.99 15.64
CA TRP A 568 -11.96 0.55 16.81
C TRP A 568 -12.52 -0.78 17.36
N GLU A 569 -11.63 -1.68 17.78
CA GLU A 569 -12.01 -2.93 18.45
C GLU A 569 -12.61 -2.67 19.84
N ASP A 570 -12.15 -1.62 20.50
CA ASP A 570 -12.76 -1.15 21.75
C ASP A 570 -14.12 -0.50 21.46
N GLN A 571 -15.17 -1.14 21.97
CA GLN A 571 -16.55 -0.67 21.87
C GLN A 571 -16.75 0.68 22.55
N LEU A 572 -15.96 1.03 23.56
CA LEU A 572 -16.06 2.33 24.23
C LEU A 572 -15.62 3.45 23.29
N ALA A 573 -14.59 3.20 22.48
CA ALA A 573 -14.06 4.13 21.47
C ALA A 573 -14.93 4.25 20.21
N PHE A 574 -15.97 3.42 20.05
CA PHE A 574 -16.88 3.54 18.91
C PHE A 574 -17.71 4.83 19.00
N ASP A 575 -17.57 5.68 17.98
CA ASP A 575 -18.21 6.99 17.88
C ASP A 575 -19.16 7.03 16.67
N PHE A 576 -20.46 7.15 16.95
CA PHE A 576 -21.49 7.23 15.92
C PHE A 576 -21.41 8.53 15.11
N ASP A 577 -21.10 9.67 15.75
CA ASP A 577 -21.09 10.98 15.09
C ASP A 577 -19.90 11.07 14.12
N ALA A 578 -18.74 10.57 14.53
CA ALA A 578 -17.56 10.50 13.66
C ALA A 578 -17.82 9.66 12.41
N ILE A 579 -18.46 8.49 12.56
CA ILE A 579 -18.80 7.60 11.43
C ILE A 579 -19.89 8.25 10.57
N ALA A 580 -20.95 8.80 11.17
CA ALA A 580 -22.05 9.45 10.45
C ALA A 580 -21.56 10.62 9.59
N LYS A 581 -20.69 11.48 10.16
CA LYS A 581 -20.03 12.56 9.42
C LYS A 581 -19.21 12.02 8.25
N ARG A 582 -18.41 10.97 8.48
CA ARG A 582 -17.53 10.37 7.46
C ARG A 582 -18.32 9.80 6.28
N ILE A 583 -19.48 9.20 6.52
CA ILE A 583 -20.33 8.63 5.46
C ILE A 583 -21.36 9.61 4.90
N GLY A 584 -21.43 10.85 5.40
CA GLY A 584 -22.39 11.86 4.95
C GLY A 584 -23.84 11.52 5.32
N VAL A 585 -24.07 11.07 6.55
CA VAL A 585 -25.40 10.91 7.13
C VAL A 585 -25.67 12.10 8.05
N THR A 586 -26.64 12.91 7.70
CA THR A 586 -27.27 13.82 8.65
C THR A 586 -28.23 13.01 9.52
N VAL A 587 -27.93 12.96 10.81
CA VAL A 587 -28.88 12.48 11.81
C VAL A 587 -29.67 13.69 12.27
N GLU A 588 -31.00 13.64 12.13
CA GLU A 588 -31.88 14.69 12.65
C GLU A 588 -31.68 14.82 14.16
N SER A 589 -31.40 16.06 14.58
CA SER A 589 -30.98 16.44 15.93
C SER A 589 -32.10 16.37 16.95
#